data_AF-U5NMI5-F1
#
_entry.id   AF-U5NMI5-F1
#
_cell.length_a   1.000
_cell.length_b   1.000
_cell.length_c   1.000
_cell.angle_alpha   90.00
_cell.angle_beta   90.00
_cell.angle_gamma   90.00
#
_symmetry.space_group_name_H-M   'P 1'
#
loop_
_entity.id
_entity.type
_entity.pdbx_description
1 polymer ?
#
loop_
_entity_poly.entity_id
_entity_poly.type
_entity_poly.pdbx_seq_one_letter_code
_entity_poly.pdbx_strand_id
1 'polypeptide(L)'
;MGFLSLDVTRTGVVLREINERGTRILERFNTHDVGMRRALITAQRELARDASLTEVRASVQEPELGQRLKHCVRTEASSGGKLEALADSL
;
A
#
# COMPACT_ATOMS: atom_id res chain seq x y z
N MET A 1 11.34 0.79 -14.58
CA MET A 1 10.96 1.34 -13.25
C MET A 1 9.63 0.73 -12.82
N GLY A 2 9.42 0.50 -11.53
CA GLY A 2 8.21 -0.14 -11.00
C GLY A 2 7.52 0.64 -9.88
N PHE A 3 6.38 0.13 -9.45
CA PHE A 3 5.62 0.63 -8.31
C PHE A 3 4.99 -0.52 -7.53
N LEU A 4 4.58 -0.24 -6.30
CA LEU A 4 3.81 -1.17 -5.48
C LEU A 4 2.32 -0.87 -5.62
N SER A 5 1.50 -1.90 -5.87
CA SER A 5 0.04 -1.80 -5.88
C SER A 5 -0.52 -2.38 -4.59
N LEU A 6 -1.34 -1.61 -3.89
CA LEU A 6 -2.07 -2.00 -2.70
C LEU A 6 -3.55 -2.14 -3.06
N ASP A 7 -3.96 -3.36 -3.43
CA ASP A 7 -5.35 -3.63 -3.81
C ASP A 7 -6.17 -3.96 -2.56
N VAL A 8 -7.13 -3.10 -2.23
CA VAL A 8 -8.00 -3.26 -1.06
C VAL A 8 -9.40 -3.65 -1.52
N THR A 9 -9.77 -4.89 -1.21
CA THR A 9 -11.06 -5.49 -1.57
C THR A 9 -11.79 -5.95 -0.31
N ARG A 10 -13.05 -6.39 -0.47
CA ARG A 10 -13.81 -7.06 0.61
C ARG A 10 -13.08 -8.24 1.23
N THR A 11 -12.32 -8.96 0.41
CA THR A 11 -11.72 -10.24 0.79
C THR A 11 -10.33 -10.08 1.40
N GLY A 12 -9.71 -8.91 1.28
CA GLY A 12 -8.39 -8.66 1.83
C GLY A 12 -7.68 -7.47 1.21
N VAL A 13 -6.45 -7.26 1.64
CA VAL A 13 -5.50 -6.33 1.04
C VAL A 13 -4.41 -7.15 0.36
N VAL A 14 -4.11 -6.89 -0.91
CA VAL A 14 -3.05 -7.56 -1.65
C VAL A 14 -1.98 -6.54 -2.02
N LEU A 15 -0.76 -6.75 -1.52
CA LEU A 15 0.40 -5.97 -1.94
C LEU A 15 1.08 -6.65 -3.12
N ARG A 16 1.26 -5.92 -4.21
CA ARG A 16 1.90 -6.39 -5.43
C ARG A 16 3.03 -5.46 -5.83
N GLU A 17 4.03 -6.03 -6.49
CA GLU A 17 5.02 -5.31 -7.24
C GLU A 17 4.62 -5.34 -8.72
N ILE A 18 4.62 -4.18 -9.38
CA ILE A 18 4.32 -4.05 -10.81
C ILE A 18 5.51 -3.36 -11.46
N ASN A 19 6.17 -4.06 -12.38
CA ASN A 19 7.32 -3.55 -13.12
C ASN A 19 7.33 -4.14 -14.56
N GLU A 20 8.38 -3.83 -15.32
CA GLU A 20 8.56 -4.30 -16.71
C GLU A 20 8.67 -5.82 -16.86
N ARG A 21 9.03 -6.54 -15.79
CA ARG A 21 9.09 -8.01 -15.75
C ARG A 21 7.72 -8.64 -15.44
N GLY A 22 6.71 -7.83 -15.11
CA GLY A 22 5.34 -8.24 -14.85
C GLY A 22 4.88 -7.91 -13.44
N THR A 23 3.84 -8.62 -13.00
CA THR A 23 3.19 -8.43 -11.70
C THR A 23 3.52 -9.57 -10.76
N ARG A 24 4.02 -9.25 -9.57
CA ARG A 24 4.32 -10.22 -8.51
C ARG A 24 3.49 -9.90 -7.26
N ILE A 25 2.82 -10.90 -6.70
CA ILE A 25 2.19 -10.76 -5.38
C ILE A 25 3.28 -10.90 -4.31
N LEU A 26 3.38 -9.92 -3.43
CA LEU A 26 4.34 -9.92 -2.32
C LEU A 26 3.72 -10.53 -1.07
N GLU A 27 2.59 -10.00 -0.61
CA GLU A 27 1.93 -10.45 0.61
C GLU A 27 0.43 -10.15 0.56
N ARG A 28 -0.36 -10.87 1.38
CA ARG A 28 -1.80 -10.68 1.56
C ARG A 28 -2.10 -10.38 3.02
N PHE A 29 -2.98 -9.43 3.26
CA PHE A 29 -3.39 -8.97 4.59
C PHE A 29 -4.91 -8.96 4.72
N ASN A 30 -5.41 -8.88 5.96
CA ASN A 30 -6.83 -8.66 6.21
C ASN A 30 -7.20 -7.17 6.09
N THR A 31 -8.50 -6.87 6.07
CA THR A 31 -9.07 -5.52 5.93
C THR A 31 -9.27 -4.78 7.25
N HIS A 32 -8.83 -5.35 8.37
CA HIS A 32 -8.82 -4.66 9.65
C HIS A 32 -7.66 -3.66 9.71
N ASP A 33 -7.73 -2.68 10.60
CA ASP A 33 -6.71 -1.65 10.78
C ASP A 33 -5.30 -2.25 10.94
N VAL A 34 -5.16 -3.31 11.72
CA VAL A 34 -3.87 -4.00 11.90
C VAL A 34 -3.36 -4.59 10.58
N GLY A 35 -4.24 -5.19 9.76
CA GLY A 35 -3.87 -5.71 8.45
C GLY A 35 -3.49 -4.60 7.47
N MET A 36 -4.26 -3.52 7.44
CA MET A 36 -3.96 -2.35 6.59
C MET A 36 -2.63 -1.69 6.98
N ARG A 37 -2.39 -1.46 8.28
CA ARG A 37 -1.11 -0.89 8.75
C ARG A 37 0.07 -1.79 8.40
N ARG A 38 -0.07 -3.11 8.59
CA ARG A 38 0.97 -4.06 8.18
C ARG A 38 1.24 -4.00 6.68
N ALA A 39 0.20 -3.90 5.85
CA ALA A 39 0.36 -3.76 4.41
C ALA A 39 1.15 -2.49 4.03
N LEU A 40 0.85 -1.37 4.69
CA LEU A 40 1.56 -0.10 4.51
C LEU A 40 3.02 -0.17 4.95
N ILE A 41 3.30 -0.77 6.12
CA ILE A 41 4.67 -0.96 6.62
C ILE A 41 5.47 -1.86 5.69
N THR A 42 4.89 -2.97 5.21
CA THR A 42 5.54 -3.84 4.23
C THR A 42 5.82 -3.08 2.94
N ALA A 43 4.86 -2.29 2.45
CA ALA A 43 5.05 -1.47 1.25
C ALA A 43 6.19 -0.45 1.40
N GLN A 44 6.29 0.24 2.54
CA GLN A 44 7.40 1.15 2.84
C GLN A 44 8.75 0.44 2.86
N ARG A 45 8.81 -0.75 3.47
CA ARG A 45 10.04 -1.55 3.53
C ARG A 45 10.51 -1.97 2.14
N GLU A 46 9.59 -2.40 1.28
CA GLU A 46 9.93 -2.78 -0.09
C GLU A 46 10.36 -1.55 -0.91
N LEU A 47 9.70 -0.39 -0.75
CA LEU A 47 10.17 0.89 -1.34
C LEU A 47 11.54 1.35 -0.83
N ALA A 48 11.92 0.98 0.40
CA ALA A 48 13.23 1.30 0.94
C ALA A 48 14.30 0.32 0.46
N ARG A 49 13.91 -0.94 0.20
CA ARG A 49 14.79 -2.03 -0.19
C ARG A 49 15.11 -2.03 -1.69
N ASP A 50 14.12 -1.76 -2.53
CA ASP A 50 14.27 -1.79 -3.99
C ASP A 50 14.23 -0.37 -4.56
N ALA A 51 15.40 0.14 -4.96
CA ALA A 51 15.54 1.47 -5.54
C ALA A 51 14.85 1.62 -6.91
N SER A 52 14.45 0.53 -7.56
CA SER A 52 13.69 0.57 -8.81
C SER A 52 12.20 0.85 -8.60
N LEU A 53 11.72 0.75 -7.36
CA LEU A 53 10.35 1.08 -6.95
C LEU A 53 10.26 2.54 -6.52
N THR A 54 9.31 3.25 -7.11
CA THR A 54 9.22 4.71 -7.01
C THR A 54 8.10 5.18 -6.08
N GLU A 55 7.00 4.43 -6.03
CA GLU A 55 5.79 4.83 -5.31
C GLU A 55 4.92 3.62 -4.92
N VAL A 56 3.94 3.89 -4.06
CA VAL A 56 2.84 2.98 -3.73
C VAL A 56 1.54 3.59 -4.26
N ARG A 57 0.77 2.80 -5.01
CA ARG A 57 -0.55 3.15 -5.50
C ARG A 57 -1.58 2.25 -4.81
N ALA A 58 -2.73 2.81 -4.42
CA ALA A 58 -3.82 2.01 -3.87
C ALA A 58 -5.00 1.94 -4.84
N SER A 59 -5.61 0.75 -4.94
CA SER A 59 -6.87 0.54 -5.63
C SER A 59 -7.87 0.01 -4.60
N VAL A 60 -8.91 0.78 -4.32
CA VAL A 60 -9.87 0.45 -3.26
C VAL A 60 -11.25 0.22 -3.85
N GLN A 61 -11.84 -0.95 -3.61
CA GLN A 61 -13.15 -1.30 -4.16
C GLN A 61 -14.32 -0.67 -3.42
N GLU A 62 -14.15 -0.33 -2.14
CA GLU A 62 -15.24 0.17 -1.30
C GLU A 62 -14.91 1.48 -0.59
N PRO A 63 -15.87 2.43 -0.52
CA PRO A 63 -15.65 3.71 0.17
C PRO A 63 -15.24 3.56 1.64
N GLU A 64 -15.84 2.63 2.37
CA GLU A 64 -15.56 2.39 3.80
C GLU A 64 -14.11 1.92 4.02
N LEU A 65 -13.64 1.01 3.16
CA LEU A 65 -12.25 0.56 3.18
C LEU A 65 -11.30 1.68 2.78
N GLY A 66 -11.73 2.58 1.89
CA GLY A 66 -10.96 3.76 1.49
C GLY A 66 -10.76 4.72 2.65
N GLN A 67 -11.82 5.01 3.42
CA GLN A 67 -11.73 5.84 4.62
C GLN A 67 -10.80 5.22 5.68
N ARG A 68 -10.89 3.90 5.87
CA ARG A 68 -10.03 3.17 6.81
C ARG A 68 -8.57 3.17 6.36
N LEU A 69 -8.32 2.94 5.07
CA LEU A 69 -6.98 3.02 4.50
C LEU A 69 -6.41 4.42 4.66
N LYS A 70 -7.18 5.46 4.37
CA LYS A 70 -6.78 6.87 4.54
C LYS A 70 -6.42 7.20 6.00
N HIS A 71 -7.20 6.70 6.96
CA HIS A 71 -6.88 6.83 8.38
C HIS A 71 -5.54 6.15 8.74
N CYS A 72 -5.33 4.92 8.25
CA CYS A 72 -4.08 4.19 8.47
C CYS A 72 -2.88 4.90 7.81
N VAL A 73 -3.01 5.32 6.55
CA VAL A 73 -1.96 6.03 5.81
C VAL A 73 -1.57 7.32 6.51
N ARG A 74 -2.53 8.13 6.98
CA ARG A 74 -2.22 9.37 7.72
C ARG A 74 -1.45 9.09 9.01
N THR A 75 -1.82 8.02 9.71
CA THR A 75 -1.13 7.60 10.95
C THR A 75 0.32 7.20 10.66
N GLU A 76 0.55 6.41 9.62
CA GLU A 76 1.89 5.91 9.27
C GLU A 76 2.75 6.98 8.54
N ALA A 77 2.16 7.84 7.72
CA ALA A 77 2.86 8.91 6.99
C ALA A 77 3.34 10.02 7.93
N SER A 78 2.55 10.36 8.96
CA SER A 78 2.95 11.33 10.00
C SER A 78 4.20 10.88 10.79
N SER A 79 4.61 9.62 10.64
CA SER A 79 5.84 9.08 11.23
C SER A 79 7.08 9.25 10.34
N GLY A 80 7.00 10.01 9.24
CA GLY A 80 8.13 10.38 8.37
C GLY A 80 8.47 9.36 7.27
N GLY A 81 7.47 8.63 6.77
CA GLY A 81 7.66 7.56 5.79
C GLY A 81 7.38 7.96 4.33
N LYS A 82 7.84 7.13 3.38
CA LYS A 82 7.65 7.27 1.91
C LYS A 82 6.18 7.11 1.42
N LEU A 83 5.19 7.26 2.29
CA LEU A 83 3.76 7.12 1.95
C LEU A 83 3.06 8.47 1.72
N GLU A 84 3.77 9.60 1.78
CA GLU A 84 3.18 10.93 1.57
C GLU A 84 2.43 11.03 0.22
N ALA A 85 3.05 10.56 -0.87
CA ALA A 85 2.40 10.51 -2.18
C ALA A 85 1.13 9.64 -2.22
N LEU A 86 1.07 8.59 -1.39
CA LEU A 86 -0.14 7.78 -1.23
C LEU A 86 -1.20 8.51 -0.40
N ALA A 87 -0.80 9.29 0.60
CA ALA A 87 -1.70 10.08 1.43
C ALA A 87 -2.39 11.18 0.63
N ASP A 88 -1.68 11.80 -0.32
CA ASP A 88 -2.21 12.86 -1.19
C ASP A 88 -3.13 12.32 -2.30
N SER A 89 -2.97 11.06 -2.70
CA SER A 89 -3.77 10.42 -3.76
C SER A 89 -5.05 9.71 -3.27
N LEU A 90 -5.21 9.53 -1.95
CA LEU A 90 -6.40 8.94 -1.29
C LEU A 90 -7.34 10.00 -0.71
#